data_AF-A0A4R8EKS0-F1
#
_entry.id   AF-A0A4R8EKS0-F1
#
_cell.length_a   1.000
_cell.length_b   1.000
_cell.length_c   1.000
_cell.angle_alpha   90.00
_cell.angle_beta   90.00
_cell.angle_gamma   90.00
#
_symmetry.space_group_name_H-M   'P 1'
#
loop_
_entity.id
_entity.type
_entity.pdbx_description
1 polymer ?
#
loop_
_entity_poly.entity_id
_entity_poly.type
_entity_poly.pdbx_seq_one_letter_code
_entity_poly.pdbx_strand_id
1 'polypeptide(L)'
;MKTQINGTDILELGFPEGKIIGIALKINSKRNGFTRDEMIANFKNVLETPENYIDDKIFSKLAVALIEKSNEKPEDFIALNQNPNAYSAYGLDHIEDGARKQMEVAMKLPVTVAGALMPDAHQGYGLPIGGVLATKNSIIPYGVGVDIGCRMALSVYDIPEAFYFENEAKFKRELIANSIFGAGHGFHGQYKSDHAVLENDTFNMNPFVKNLKDKAWSQLGSSGGGNHFVEFGIMEFAQDDAVLKIPKGKYVALLTHSGSRGMGATIAGHYTKIAKDECKLPEVAKNLAYLDMNSQLGQEYWMAMNLAGDYASACHEIIHNKMERALGATILAKVENHHNFAWKEIWKGEEVIVHRKGATPAGKGVMGIIPGSMTAPGFLVRGKGEENAINSASHGAGRQMSRTQAIKNITKTEMKSILQDHGVTLIGAGLDEAPMAYKDINQVMEAQQDLVDVVAKFTPKLVRMADDGSRED
;
A
#
# COMPACT_ATOMS: atom_id res chain seq x y z
N MET A 1 10.13 -34.59 16.94
CA MET A 1 9.69 -33.94 15.68
C MET A 1 10.91 -33.74 14.81
N LYS A 2 10.98 -34.36 13.62
CA LYS A 2 12.14 -34.22 12.71
C LYS A 2 12.24 -32.76 12.27
N THR A 3 13.31 -32.08 12.65
CA THR A 3 13.59 -30.67 12.32
C THR A 3 13.49 -30.45 10.81
N GLN A 4 12.60 -29.56 10.41
CA GLN A 4 12.39 -29.19 9.01
C GLN A 4 13.58 -28.33 8.55
N ILE A 5 14.15 -28.62 7.37
CA ILE A 5 15.17 -27.75 6.76
C ILE A 5 14.45 -26.46 6.34
N ASN A 6 14.92 -25.33 6.85
CA ASN A 6 14.39 -24.00 6.61
C ASN A 6 15.39 -23.13 5.83
N GLY A 7 15.04 -21.87 5.57
CA GLY A 7 15.88 -20.96 4.78
C GLY A 7 17.23 -20.66 5.45
N THR A 8 17.27 -20.60 6.78
CA THR A 8 18.50 -20.37 7.55
C THR A 8 19.48 -21.53 7.38
N ASP A 9 18.99 -22.78 7.44
CA ASP A 9 19.83 -23.95 7.19
C ASP A 9 20.49 -23.89 5.78
N ILE A 10 19.76 -23.42 4.77
CA ILE A 10 20.26 -23.33 3.38
C ILE A 10 21.25 -22.17 3.21
N LEU A 11 21.02 -21.04 3.90
CA LEU A 11 21.97 -19.92 3.95
C LEU A 11 23.28 -20.32 4.63
N GLU A 12 23.21 -21.07 5.72
CA GLU A 12 24.40 -21.58 6.43
C GLU A 12 25.24 -22.52 5.57
N LEU A 13 24.65 -23.17 4.54
CA LEU A 13 25.38 -23.96 3.55
C LEU A 13 26.14 -23.09 2.53
N GLY A 14 25.91 -21.78 2.49
CA GLY A 14 26.57 -20.86 1.56
C GLY A 14 25.81 -20.61 0.25
N PHE A 15 24.53 -20.98 0.19
CA PHE A 15 23.71 -20.67 -0.98
C PHE A 15 23.50 -19.16 -1.17
N PRO A 16 23.53 -18.64 -2.41
CA PRO A 16 23.19 -17.25 -2.65
C PRO A 16 21.74 -16.93 -2.26
N GLU A 17 21.52 -15.76 -1.69
CA GLU A 17 20.20 -15.28 -1.32
C GLU A 17 19.23 -15.17 -2.52
N GLY A 18 17.93 -15.26 -2.23
CA GLY A 18 16.87 -15.04 -3.22
C GLY A 18 16.32 -16.32 -3.86
N LYS A 19 16.20 -16.33 -5.20
CA LYS A 19 15.45 -17.36 -5.96
C LYS A 19 16.00 -18.78 -5.71
N ILE A 20 17.30 -18.92 -5.53
CA ILE A 20 17.98 -20.20 -5.37
C ILE A 20 17.54 -20.89 -4.07
N ILE A 21 17.44 -20.15 -2.96
CA ILE A 21 16.89 -20.66 -1.69
C ILE A 21 15.45 -21.14 -1.88
N GLY A 22 14.62 -20.37 -2.60
CA GLY A 22 13.24 -20.76 -2.89
C GLY A 22 13.14 -22.06 -3.68
N ILE A 23 14.02 -22.27 -4.67
CA ILE A 23 14.10 -23.52 -5.43
C ILE A 23 14.49 -24.68 -4.52
N ALA A 24 15.53 -24.50 -3.70
CA ALA A 24 16.00 -25.52 -2.77
C ALA A 24 14.93 -25.89 -1.74
N LEU A 25 14.23 -24.91 -1.15
CA LEU A 25 13.12 -25.16 -0.23
C LEU A 25 11.95 -25.91 -0.90
N LYS A 26 11.65 -25.61 -2.17
CA LYS A 26 10.61 -26.32 -2.94
C LYS A 26 11.00 -27.76 -3.28
N ILE A 27 12.28 -28.03 -3.51
CA ILE A 27 12.80 -29.39 -3.64
C ILE A 27 12.67 -30.11 -2.29
N ASN A 28 13.12 -29.46 -1.21
CA ASN A 28 13.07 -30.01 0.15
C ASN A 28 11.63 -30.29 0.62
N SER A 29 10.63 -29.48 0.23
CA SER A 29 9.24 -29.69 0.64
C SER A 29 8.67 -31.02 0.15
N LYS A 30 9.21 -31.59 -0.94
CA LYS A 30 8.84 -32.91 -1.44
C LYS A 30 9.58 -34.05 -0.75
N ARG A 31 10.71 -33.75 -0.07
CA ARG A 31 11.71 -34.66 0.55
C ARG A 31 12.29 -35.74 -0.37
N ASN A 32 11.56 -36.19 -1.39
CA ASN A 32 11.97 -37.17 -2.40
C ASN A 32 12.58 -38.45 -1.81
N GLY A 33 12.12 -38.87 -0.63
CA GLY A 33 12.61 -40.05 0.09
C GLY A 33 13.88 -39.84 0.93
N PHE A 34 14.50 -38.65 0.89
CA PHE A 34 15.71 -38.36 1.66
C PHE A 34 15.41 -37.99 3.12
N THR A 35 16.32 -38.40 4.01
CA THR A 35 16.43 -37.89 5.38
C THR A 35 16.91 -36.43 5.39
N ARG A 36 16.90 -35.79 6.57
CA ARG A 36 17.39 -34.42 6.72
C ARG A 36 18.86 -34.31 6.30
N ASP A 37 19.68 -35.22 6.80
CA ASP A 37 21.14 -35.15 6.63
C ASP A 37 21.53 -35.49 5.20
N GLU A 38 20.85 -36.46 4.57
CA GLU A 38 21.02 -36.76 3.14
C GLU A 38 20.61 -35.59 2.25
N MET A 39 19.50 -34.90 2.56
CA MET A 39 19.08 -33.72 1.80
C MET A 39 20.08 -32.58 1.92
N ILE A 40 20.62 -32.34 3.12
CA ILE A 40 21.67 -31.33 3.33
C ILE A 40 22.95 -31.69 2.56
N ALA A 41 23.37 -32.95 2.63
CA ALA A 41 24.54 -33.42 1.88
C ALA A 41 24.34 -33.23 0.37
N ASN A 42 23.16 -33.56 -0.16
CA ASN A 42 22.84 -33.32 -1.57
C ASN A 42 22.86 -31.83 -1.93
N PHE A 43 22.28 -30.96 -1.11
CA PHE A 43 22.36 -29.51 -1.35
C PHE A 43 23.79 -29.00 -1.36
N LYS A 44 24.64 -29.47 -0.44
CA LYS A 44 26.05 -29.13 -0.44
C LYS A 44 26.76 -29.59 -1.72
N ASN A 45 26.52 -30.81 -2.18
CA ASN A 45 27.12 -31.33 -3.41
C ASN A 45 26.67 -30.55 -4.66
N VAL A 46 25.38 -30.19 -4.73
CA VAL A 46 24.83 -29.38 -5.82
C VAL A 46 25.42 -27.96 -5.80
N LEU A 47 25.66 -27.39 -4.62
CA LEU A 47 26.32 -26.08 -4.49
C LEU A 47 27.79 -26.12 -4.93
N GLU A 48 28.51 -27.17 -4.56
CA GLU A 48 29.94 -27.33 -4.88
C GLU A 48 30.18 -27.69 -6.35
N THR A 49 29.28 -28.49 -6.95
CA THR A 49 29.46 -29.02 -8.30
C THR A 49 28.17 -29.01 -9.13
N PRO A 50 27.55 -27.83 -9.36
CA PRO A 50 26.24 -27.75 -9.99
C PRO A 50 26.22 -28.34 -11.42
N GLU A 51 27.33 -28.27 -12.15
CA GLU A 51 27.52 -28.83 -13.49
C GLU A 51 27.12 -30.32 -13.58
N ASN A 52 27.40 -31.10 -12.52
CA ASN A 52 27.10 -32.54 -12.47
C ASN A 52 25.60 -32.85 -12.33
N TYR A 53 24.79 -31.84 -12.03
CA TYR A 53 23.37 -32.01 -11.71
C TYR A 53 22.46 -31.38 -12.77
N ILE A 54 22.99 -30.85 -13.88
CA ILE A 54 22.18 -30.20 -14.94
C ILE A 54 21.06 -31.12 -15.46
N ASP A 55 21.35 -32.41 -15.62
CA ASP A 55 20.38 -33.42 -16.09
C ASP A 55 19.71 -34.22 -14.95
N ASP A 56 19.99 -33.87 -13.69
CA ASP A 56 19.45 -34.59 -12.54
C ASP A 56 17.93 -34.38 -12.38
N LYS A 57 17.19 -35.47 -12.17
CA LYS A 57 15.72 -35.45 -12.11
C LYS A 57 15.15 -34.61 -10.95
N ILE A 58 15.93 -34.40 -9.89
CA ILE A 58 15.52 -33.70 -8.67
C ILE A 58 16.17 -32.31 -8.60
N PHE A 59 17.47 -32.23 -8.85
CA PHE A 59 18.30 -31.06 -8.56
C PHE A 59 18.63 -30.20 -9.79
N SER A 60 18.31 -30.63 -11.02
CA SER A 60 18.56 -29.88 -12.26
C SER A 60 18.18 -28.40 -12.18
N LYS A 61 16.97 -28.09 -11.70
CA LYS A 61 16.52 -26.69 -11.58
C LYS A 61 17.36 -25.86 -10.61
N LEU A 62 17.87 -26.49 -9.55
CA LEU A 62 18.72 -25.82 -8.56
C LEU A 62 20.12 -25.60 -9.13
N ALA A 63 20.66 -26.62 -9.79
CA ALA A 63 21.95 -26.58 -10.47
C ALA A 63 22.01 -25.51 -11.56
N VAL A 64 21.04 -25.49 -12.47
CA VAL A 64 20.94 -24.47 -13.53
C VAL A 64 20.89 -23.06 -12.93
N ALA A 65 20.09 -22.85 -11.87
CA ALA A 65 19.99 -21.55 -11.23
C ALA A 65 21.30 -21.12 -10.53
N LEU A 66 22.07 -22.06 -9.98
CA LEU A 66 23.39 -21.80 -9.42
C LEU A 66 24.40 -21.40 -10.50
N ILE A 67 24.41 -22.13 -11.63
CA ILE A 67 25.30 -21.85 -12.77
C ILE A 67 24.97 -20.50 -13.40
N GLU A 68 23.69 -20.22 -13.64
CA GLU A 68 23.23 -18.91 -14.13
C GLU A 68 23.73 -17.80 -13.19
N LYS A 69 23.57 -17.99 -11.87
CA LYS A 69 23.98 -17.01 -10.87
C LYS A 69 25.49 -16.81 -10.78
N SER A 70 26.29 -17.87 -10.93
CA SER A 70 27.75 -17.76 -10.96
C SER A 70 28.27 -17.09 -12.22
N ASN A 71 27.49 -17.14 -13.30
CA ASN A 71 27.82 -16.53 -14.59
C ASN A 71 27.35 -15.06 -14.71
N GLU A 72 26.51 -14.56 -13.80
CA GLU A 72 26.13 -13.14 -13.77
C GLU A 72 27.35 -12.25 -13.54
N LYS A 73 27.61 -11.34 -14.47
CA LYS A 73 28.69 -10.35 -14.40
C LYS A 73 28.13 -9.00 -13.97
N PRO A 74 28.95 -8.13 -13.33
CA PRO A 74 28.55 -6.76 -13.03
C PRO A 74 28.05 -5.98 -14.27
N GLU A 75 28.59 -6.29 -15.44
CA GLU A 75 28.21 -5.71 -16.74
C GLU A 75 26.78 -6.05 -17.18
N ASP A 76 26.19 -7.13 -16.64
CA ASP A 76 24.83 -7.55 -16.95
C ASP A 76 23.78 -6.69 -16.23
N PHE A 77 24.20 -5.80 -15.32
CA PHE A 77 23.33 -4.95 -14.52
C PHE A 77 23.35 -3.49 -15.00
N ILE A 78 22.18 -2.87 -14.97
CA ILE A 78 22.03 -1.43 -15.19
C ILE A 78 22.74 -0.68 -14.07
N ALA A 79 23.77 0.09 -14.44
CA ALA A 79 24.55 0.86 -13.49
C ALA A 79 23.70 1.95 -12.81
N LEU A 80 23.88 2.08 -11.49
CA LEU A 80 23.30 3.16 -10.71
C LEU A 80 24.10 4.46 -10.92
N ASN A 81 23.40 5.59 -10.95
CA ASN A 81 24.01 6.91 -10.99
C ASN A 81 24.81 7.16 -9.71
N GLN A 82 26.12 7.41 -9.87
CA GLN A 82 27.03 7.66 -8.75
C GLN A 82 26.86 9.06 -8.14
N ASN A 83 26.32 10.01 -8.92
CA ASN A 83 26.07 11.39 -8.51
C ASN A 83 24.59 11.72 -8.75
N PRO A 84 23.66 11.16 -7.95
CA PRO A 84 22.23 11.44 -8.10
C PRO A 84 21.92 12.90 -7.72
N ASN A 85 20.83 13.44 -8.28
CA ASN A 85 20.28 14.70 -7.83
C ASN A 85 19.83 14.58 -6.35
N ALA A 86 19.88 15.71 -5.63
CA ALA A 86 19.26 15.79 -4.31
C ALA A 86 17.73 15.62 -4.41
N TYR A 87 17.12 15.16 -3.33
CA TYR A 87 15.66 15.08 -3.18
C TYR A 87 15.21 15.99 -2.03
N SER A 88 13.96 16.45 -2.09
CA SER A 88 13.38 17.28 -1.02
C SER A 88 12.86 16.39 0.11
N ALA A 89 13.06 16.79 1.35
CA ALA A 89 12.57 16.05 2.51
C ALA A 89 11.90 16.99 3.50
N TYR A 90 10.78 16.55 4.05
CA TYR A 90 9.96 17.31 4.98
C TYR A 90 9.89 16.54 6.30
N GLY A 91 10.13 17.21 7.44
CA GLY A 91 10.13 16.55 8.76
C GLY A 91 11.24 15.52 8.94
N LEU A 92 12.42 15.75 8.34
CA LEU A 92 13.51 14.77 8.27
C LEU A 92 13.86 14.18 9.64
N ASP A 93 13.91 15.00 10.70
CA ASP A 93 14.24 14.60 12.07
C ASP A 93 13.34 13.49 12.65
N HIS A 94 12.17 13.26 12.06
CA HIS A 94 11.20 12.23 12.47
C HIS A 94 11.12 11.04 11.50
N ILE A 95 12.05 10.95 10.55
CA ILE A 95 12.14 9.88 9.55
C ILE A 95 13.34 9.00 9.86
N GLU A 96 13.11 7.69 10.00
CA GLU A 96 14.15 6.71 10.28
C GLU A 96 15.15 6.52 9.13
N ASP A 97 16.38 6.13 9.48
CA ASP A 97 17.48 5.94 8.51
C ASP A 97 17.15 4.93 7.41
N GLY A 98 16.36 3.90 7.72
CA GLY A 98 15.94 2.88 6.75
C GLY A 98 15.15 3.48 5.59
N ALA A 99 14.20 4.38 5.88
CA ALA A 99 13.43 5.10 4.86
C ALA A 99 14.31 6.04 4.03
N ARG A 100 15.23 6.77 4.68
CA ARG A 100 16.16 7.69 4.01
C ARG A 100 17.06 6.93 3.02
N LYS A 101 17.65 5.82 3.46
CA LYS A 101 18.48 4.95 2.60
C LYS A 101 17.70 4.38 1.42
N GLN A 102 16.43 4.01 1.60
CA GLN A 102 15.57 3.57 0.49
C GLN A 102 15.36 4.69 -0.54
N MET A 103 15.12 5.92 -0.08
CA MET A 103 14.99 7.08 -0.97
C MET A 103 16.31 7.40 -1.69
N GLU A 104 17.44 7.37 -0.99
CA GLU A 104 18.78 7.57 -1.57
C GLU A 104 19.07 6.56 -2.69
N VAL A 105 18.69 5.28 -2.51
CA VAL A 105 18.83 4.26 -3.55
C VAL A 105 17.91 4.54 -4.74
N ALA A 106 16.66 4.97 -4.49
CA ALA A 106 15.72 5.33 -5.54
C ALA A 106 16.21 6.53 -6.39
N MET A 107 16.87 7.50 -5.76
CA MET A 107 17.47 8.63 -6.45
C MET A 107 18.65 8.26 -7.35
N LYS A 108 19.28 7.10 -7.13
CA LYS A 108 20.39 6.59 -7.96
C LYS A 108 19.93 5.85 -9.21
N LEU A 109 18.65 5.61 -9.42
CA LEU A 109 18.20 4.97 -10.66
C LEU A 109 18.49 5.90 -11.85
N PRO A 110 18.95 5.37 -12.99
CA PRO A 110 19.24 6.21 -14.16
C PRO A 110 18.00 6.86 -14.77
N VAL A 111 16.81 6.37 -14.45
CA VAL A 111 15.52 6.90 -14.91
C VAL A 111 14.94 7.94 -13.97
N THR A 112 15.48 8.11 -12.75
CA THR A 112 14.95 9.09 -11.79
C THR A 112 15.32 10.51 -12.20
N VAL A 113 14.32 11.40 -12.19
CA VAL A 113 14.51 12.83 -12.48
C VAL A 113 14.32 13.71 -11.26
N ALA A 114 13.45 13.31 -10.32
CA ALA A 114 13.21 14.02 -9.08
C ALA A 114 12.68 13.09 -7.99
N GLY A 115 12.80 13.52 -6.74
CA GLY A 115 12.21 12.81 -5.61
C GLY A 115 11.86 13.75 -4.47
N ALA A 116 10.89 13.31 -3.66
CA ALA A 116 10.53 13.94 -2.41
C ALA A 116 10.20 12.88 -1.33
N LEU A 117 10.41 13.23 -0.06
CA LEU A 117 10.14 12.38 1.09
C LEU A 117 9.25 13.13 2.09
N MET A 118 8.08 12.56 2.37
CA MET A 118 7.04 13.16 3.21
C MET A 118 7.31 12.93 4.71
N PRO A 119 6.76 13.75 5.62
CA PRO A 119 7.02 13.62 7.07
C PRO A 119 6.55 12.31 7.71
N ASP A 120 5.54 11.66 7.13
CA ASP A 120 5.03 10.36 7.56
C ASP A 120 5.91 9.17 7.09
N ALA A 121 7.03 9.45 6.43
CA ALA A 121 7.84 8.42 5.81
C ALA A 121 8.41 7.42 6.82
N HIS A 122 8.41 6.16 6.41
CA HIS A 122 8.94 5.04 7.18
C HIS A 122 9.34 3.90 6.23
N GLN A 123 10.17 3.00 6.74
CA GLN A 123 10.79 1.94 5.98
C GLN A 123 9.72 1.01 5.43
N GLY A 124 9.74 0.86 4.10
CA GLY A 124 8.93 -0.09 3.38
C GLY A 124 9.82 -1.09 2.66
N TYR A 125 9.53 -1.28 1.38
CA TYR A 125 10.28 -2.13 0.47
C TYR A 125 10.40 -1.38 -0.86
N GLY A 126 11.58 -1.38 -1.50
CA GLY A 126 11.81 -0.54 -2.69
C GLY A 126 11.75 0.94 -2.32
N LEU A 127 10.78 1.67 -2.87
CA LEU A 127 10.48 3.05 -2.45
C LEU A 127 9.94 3.05 -1.01
N PRO A 128 10.38 3.96 -0.12
CA PRO A 128 9.83 4.03 1.24
C PRO A 128 8.35 4.44 1.19
N ILE A 129 7.59 4.08 2.22
CA ILE A 129 6.26 4.65 2.42
C ILE A 129 6.48 6.12 2.81
N GLY A 130 5.68 7.05 2.29
CA GLY A 130 5.95 8.49 2.30
C GLY A 130 6.88 8.95 1.17
N GLY A 131 7.28 8.06 0.26
CA GLY A 131 8.16 8.39 -0.86
C GLY A 131 7.42 8.84 -2.12
N VAL A 132 7.96 9.86 -2.78
CA VAL A 132 7.52 10.35 -4.09
C VAL A 132 8.70 10.31 -5.05
N LEU A 133 8.56 9.66 -6.20
CA LEU A 133 9.64 9.50 -7.18
C LEU A 133 9.12 9.80 -8.59
N ALA A 134 9.68 10.82 -9.23
CA ALA A 134 9.43 11.11 -10.63
C ALA A 134 10.50 10.44 -11.49
N THR A 135 10.06 9.72 -12.51
CA THR A 135 10.94 9.03 -13.47
C THR A 135 10.64 9.44 -14.90
N LYS A 136 11.65 9.35 -15.76
CA LYS A 136 11.53 9.56 -17.19
C LYS A 136 10.98 8.30 -17.86
N ASN A 137 9.75 8.38 -18.37
CA ASN A 137 9.10 7.36 -19.20
C ASN A 137 9.20 5.90 -18.67
N SER A 138 9.24 5.71 -17.35
CA SER A 138 9.50 4.41 -16.74
C SER A 138 8.57 4.19 -15.56
N ILE A 139 7.89 3.04 -15.51
CA ILE A 139 6.99 2.69 -14.42
C ILE A 139 7.65 1.65 -13.52
N ILE A 140 7.61 1.87 -12.21
CA ILE A 140 8.16 0.99 -11.16
C ILE A 140 7.00 0.33 -10.43
N PRO A 141 6.65 -0.94 -10.73
CA PRO A 141 5.49 -1.58 -10.12
C PRO A 141 5.53 -1.58 -8.58
N TYR A 142 6.71 -1.79 -8.03
CA TYR A 142 6.89 -1.81 -6.58
C TYR A 142 7.01 -0.41 -5.94
N GLY A 143 7.29 0.61 -6.78
CA GLY A 143 7.23 2.03 -6.43
C GLY A 143 5.80 2.54 -6.31
N VAL A 144 4.83 1.88 -6.96
CA VAL A 144 3.40 2.08 -6.70
C VAL A 144 2.98 1.44 -5.38
N GLY A 145 3.49 0.23 -5.11
CA GLY A 145 3.14 -0.56 -3.92
C GLY A 145 2.35 -1.82 -4.27
N VAL A 146 2.09 -2.64 -3.25
CA VAL A 146 1.38 -3.92 -3.43
C VAL A 146 -0.14 -3.72 -3.47
N ASP A 147 -0.68 -2.83 -2.65
CA ASP A 147 -2.09 -2.44 -2.72
C ASP A 147 -2.26 -1.24 -3.66
N ILE A 148 -2.33 -1.53 -4.96
CA ILE A 148 -2.47 -0.53 -6.01
C ILE A 148 -3.77 0.26 -5.80
N GLY A 149 -3.70 1.58 -5.90
CA GLY A 149 -4.87 2.44 -5.80
C GLY A 149 -5.48 2.51 -4.41
N CYS A 150 -4.77 2.02 -3.38
CA CYS A 150 -5.13 2.25 -1.98
C CYS A 150 -5.35 3.74 -1.75
N ARG A 151 -6.48 4.06 -1.13
CA ARG A 151 -7.00 5.42 -1.05
C ARG A 151 -7.82 5.64 0.19
N MET A 152 -7.99 6.92 0.49
CA MET A 152 -9.00 7.42 1.39
C MET A 152 -10.22 7.89 0.59
N ALA A 153 -11.42 7.64 1.11
CA ALA A 153 -12.65 8.25 0.62
C ALA A 153 -13.49 8.77 1.78
N LEU A 154 -13.89 10.03 1.69
CA LEU A 154 -14.61 10.78 2.72
C LEU A 154 -15.95 11.23 2.16
N SER A 155 -17.02 11.00 2.91
CA SER A 155 -18.33 11.66 2.73
C SER A 155 -18.67 12.45 3.98
N VAL A 156 -18.93 13.75 3.81
CA VAL A 156 -19.51 14.61 4.87
C VAL A 156 -21.02 14.64 4.67
N TYR A 157 -21.79 14.29 5.69
CA TYR A 157 -23.25 14.26 5.61
C TYR A 157 -23.90 15.53 6.16
N ASP A 158 -25.16 15.76 5.79
CA ASP A 158 -26.06 16.76 6.35
C ASP A 158 -26.55 16.44 7.78
N ILE A 159 -25.85 15.56 8.48
CA ILE A 159 -26.20 15.10 9.83
C ILE A 159 -25.38 15.89 10.87
N PRO A 160 -26.04 16.55 11.84
CA PRO A 160 -25.34 17.24 12.91
C PRO A 160 -24.74 16.26 13.94
N GLU A 161 -23.67 16.69 14.62
CA GLU A 161 -22.99 15.91 15.66
C GLU A 161 -23.94 15.35 16.74
N ALA A 162 -24.92 16.14 17.19
CA ALA A 162 -25.87 15.70 18.22
C ALA A 162 -26.66 14.44 17.82
N PHE A 163 -27.06 14.34 16.54
CA PHE A 163 -27.80 13.19 16.05
C PHE A 163 -26.97 11.90 16.10
N TYR A 164 -25.64 11.99 15.92
CA TYR A 164 -24.76 10.84 16.08
C TYR A 164 -24.80 10.28 17.50
N PHE A 165 -24.58 11.14 18.49
CA PHE A 165 -24.55 10.73 19.91
C PHE A 165 -25.90 10.23 20.41
N GLU A 166 -27.01 10.77 19.91
CA GLU A 166 -28.35 10.25 20.21
C GLU A 166 -28.65 8.90 19.55
N ASN A 167 -27.91 8.53 18.50
CA ASN A 167 -28.20 7.37 17.64
C ASN A 167 -27.00 6.45 17.40
N GLU A 168 -26.02 6.39 18.31
CA GLU A 168 -24.78 5.61 18.12
C GLU A 168 -25.04 4.13 17.72
N ALA A 169 -26.08 3.52 18.30
CA ALA A 169 -26.48 2.16 17.98
C ALA A 169 -26.92 1.99 16.51
N LYS A 170 -27.57 3.00 15.91
CA LYS A 170 -27.93 3.01 14.48
C LYS A 170 -26.65 3.02 13.64
N PHE A 171 -25.73 3.96 13.89
CA PHE A 171 -24.48 4.05 13.14
C PHE A 171 -23.64 2.78 13.25
N LYS A 172 -23.55 2.19 14.45
CA LYS A 172 -22.88 0.91 14.68
C LYS A 172 -23.50 -0.22 13.87
N ARG A 173 -24.83 -0.35 13.88
CA ARG A 173 -25.55 -1.36 13.12
C ARG A 173 -25.31 -1.20 11.62
N GLU A 174 -25.47 0.01 11.09
CA GLU A 174 -25.31 0.26 9.65
C GLU A 174 -23.87 0.04 9.20
N LEU A 175 -22.89 0.47 9.99
CA LEU A 175 -21.47 0.21 9.72
C LEU A 175 -21.18 -1.30 9.64
N ILE A 176 -21.75 -2.09 10.56
CA ILE A 176 -21.60 -3.56 10.53
C ILE A 176 -22.27 -4.15 9.28
N ALA A 177 -23.48 -3.68 8.95
CA ALA A 177 -24.30 -4.25 7.90
C ALA A 177 -23.78 -3.97 6.47
N ASN A 178 -23.13 -2.83 6.23
CA ASN A 178 -22.73 -2.44 4.87
C ASN A 178 -21.22 -2.27 4.65
N SER A 179 -20.37 -2.73 5.58
CA SER A 179 -18.96 -2.95 5.28
C SER A 179 -18.57 -4.42 5.51
N ILE A 180 -17.60 -4.91 4.75
CA ILE A 180 -17.09 -6.28 4.86
C ILE A 180 -15.58 -6.23 4.99
N PHE A 181 -15.06 -7.01 5.93
CA PHE A 181 -13.65 -7.12 6.29
C PHE A 181 -13.18 -8.58 6.25
N GLY A 182 -11.85 -8.76 6.23
CA GLY A 182 -11.16 -10.05 6.22
C GLY A 182 -10.67 -10.46 4.83
N ALA A 183 -9.50 -11.10 4.77
CA ALA A 183 -8.89 -11.56 3.52
C ALA A 183 -9.72 -12.69 2.89
N GLY A 184 -10.05 -12.55 1.60
CA GLY A 184 -10.84 -13.56 0.88
C GLY A 184 -12.33 -13.64 1.24
N HIS A 185 -12.82 -12.79 2.16
CA HIS A 185 -14.25 -12.65 2.47
C HIS A 185 -14.94 -11.77 1.42
N GLY A 186 -15.25 -12.37 0.27
CA GLY A 186 -16.03 -11.74 -0.79
C GLY A 186 -17.54 -11.91 -0.61
N PHE A 187 -18.30 -11.13 -1.37
CA PHE A 187 -19.71 -11.31 -1.60
C PHE A 187 -19.98 -12.53 -2.49
N HIS A 188 -21.01 -13.30 -2.16
CA HIS A 188 -21.44 -14.49 -2.90
C HIS A 188 -22.91 -14.40 -3.30
N GLY A 189 -23.26 -15.05 -4.42
CA GLY A 189 -24.63 -15.09 -4.94
C GLY A 189 -25.24 -13.69 -5.07
N GLN A 190 -26.45 -13.52 -4.53
CA GLN A 190 -27.24 -12.29 -4.58
C GLN A 190 -26.63 -11.10 -3.83
N TYR A 191 -25.59 -11.31 -3.01
CA TYR A 191 -24.96 -10.23 -2.24
C TYR A 191 -23.86 -9.51 -3.03
N LYS A 192 -23.47 -10.04 -4.19
CA LYS A 192 -22.53 -9.35 -5.08
C LYS A 192 -23.13 -8.04 -5.57
N SER A 193 -22.29 -7.02 -5.65
CA SER A 193 -22.66 -5.74 -6.22
C SER A 193 -22.19 -5.69 -7.68
N ASP A 194 -22.94 -5.00 -8.53
CA ASP A 194 -22.51 -4.68 -9.89
C ASP A 194 -22.02 -3.24 -9.95
N HIS A 195 -21.10 -2.99 -10.88
CA HIS A 195 -20.54 -1.66 -11.13
C HIS A 195 -19.91 -1.62 -12.52
N ALA A 196 -19.97 -0.46 -13.19
CA ALA A 196 -19.44 -0.28 -14.55
C ALA A 196 -17.94 -0.64 -14.67
N VAL A 197 -17.18 -0.59 -13.57
CA VAL A 197 -15.77 -0.98 -13.56
C VAL A 197 -15.56 -2.43 -14.00
N LEU A 198 -16.51 -3.33 -13.73
CA LEU A 198 -16.42 -4.74 -14.15
C LEU A 198 -16.57 -4.90 -15.67
N GLU A 199 -17.09 -3.90 -16.36
CA GLU A 199 -17.26 -3.86 -17.81
C GLU A 199 -16.03 -3.28 -18.53
N ASN A 200 -15.01 -2.82 -17.79
CA ASN A 200 -13.79 -2.28 -18.37
C ASN A 200 -13.08 -3.31 -19.25
N ASP A 201 -12.87 -2.97 -20.52
CA ASP A 201 -12.25 -3.84 -21.54
C ASP A 201 -10.83 -4.28 -21.19
N THR A 202 -10.14 -3.57 -20.29
CA THR A 202 -8.83 -3.96 -19.76
C THR A 202 -8.86 -5.34 -19.10
N PHE A 203 -10.00 -5.78 -18.57
CA PHE A 203 -10.14 -7.17 -18.11
C PHE A 203 -9.86 -8.19 -19.24
N ASN A 204 -10.11 -7.84 -20.49
CA ASN A 204 -9.90 -8.73 -21.62
C ASN A 204 -8.53 -8.56 -22.30
N MET A 205 -7.64 -7.70 -21.79
CA MET A 205 -6.38 -7.37 -22.48
C MET A 205 -5.44 -8.58 -22.61
N ASN A 206 -5.43 -9.47 -21.63
CA ASN A 206 -4.67 -10.72 -21.67
C ASN A 206 -5.31 -11.78 -20.75
N PRO A 207 -4.93 -13.07 -20.87
CA PRO A 207 -5.50 -14.13 -20.04
C PRO A 207 -5.26 -13.95 -18.54
N PHE A 208 -4.14 -13.31 -18.15
CA PHE A 208 -3.80 -13.10 -16.75
C PHE A 208 -4.83 -12.18 -16.06
N VAL A 209 -5.08 -10.99 -16.63
CA VAL A 209 -6.04 -10.03 -16.04
C VAL A 209 -7.48 -10.49 -16.20
N LYS A 210 -7.81 -11.18 -17.29
CA LYS A 210 -9.15 -11.79 -17.48
C LYS A 210 -9.53 -12.73 -16.34
N ASN A 211 -8.59 -13.56 -15.91
CA ASN A 211 -8.81 -14.51 -14.82
C ASN A 211 -8.96 -13.84 -13.44
N LEU A 212 -8.69 -12.54 -13.31
CA LEU A 212 -8.90 -11.80 -12.07
C LEU A 212 -10.31 -11.23 -11.94
N LYS A 213 -11.10 -11.17 -13.02
CA LYS A 213 -12.43 -10.53 -13.03
C LYS A 213 -13.40 -11.14 -12.02
N ASP A 214 -13.45 -12.47 -11.91
CA ASP A 214 -14.35 -13.14 -10.95
C ASP A 214 -13.96 -12.88 -9.50
N LYS A 215 -12.65 -12.80 -9.23
CA LYS A 215 -12.10 -12.43 -7.92
C LYS A 215 -12.43 -10.96 -7.60
N ALA A 216 -12.26 -10.06 -8.57
CA ALA A 216 -12.64 -8.66 -8.42
C ALA A 216 -14.13 -8.53 -8.12
N TRP A 217 -14.99 -9.22 -8.87
CA TRP A 217 -16.44 -9.15 -8.64
C TRP A 217 -16.85 -9.68 -7.28
N SER A 218 -16.22 -10.75 -6.77
CA SER A 218 -16.52 -11.24 -5.42
C SER A 218 -16.04 -10.27 -4.34
N GLN A 219 -14.97 -9.51 -4.54
CA GLN A 219 -14.43 -8.58 -3.54
C GLN A 219 -14.99 -7.15 -3.64
N LEU A 220 -15.78 -6.85 -4.68
CA LEU A 220 -16.23 -5.49 -4.98
C LEU A 220 -17.11 -4.91 -3.86
N GLY A 221 -16.72 -3.76 -3.31
CA GLY A 221 -17.41 -3.10 -2.19
C GLY A 221 -17.02 -3.64 -0.80
N SER A 222 -15.92 -4.39 -0.69
CA SER A 222 -15.32 -4.79 0.59
C SER A 222 -14.12 -3.91 0.95
N SER A 223 -13.82 -3.80 2.25
CA SER A 223 -12.65 -3.09 2.79
C SER A 223 -11.47 -4.02 3.00
N GLY A 224 -11.75 -5.29 3.32
CA GLY A 224 -10.79 -6.38 3.45
C GLY A 224 -9.90 -6.34 4.69
N GLY A 225 -8.58 -6.55 4.58
CA GLY A 225 -7.66 -6.78 5.72
C GLY A 225 -6.57 -5.72 5.92
N GLY A 226 -5.75 -5.88 6.96
CA GLY A 226 -4.61 -4.99 7.26
C GLY A 226 -4.98 -3.66 7.91
N ASN A 227 -4.35 -2.57 7.49
CA ASN A 227 -4.58 -1.20 8.00
C ASN A 227 -5.87 -0.54 7.45
N HIS A 228 -6.69 -1.29 6.73
CA HIS A 228 -7.94 -0.81 6.15
C HIS A 228 -9.01 -0.62 7.21
N PHE A 229 -9.84 0.39 7.02
CA PHE A 229 -10.90 0.74 7.96
C PHE A 229 -12.10 1.39 7.29
N VAL A 230 -13.22 1.38 8.00
CA VAL A 230 -14.39 2.22 7.76
C VAL A 230 -14.75 2.84 9.09
N GLU A 231 -14.81 4.16 9.14
CA GLU A 231 -15.07 4.88 10.38
C GLU A 231 -16.04 6.04 10.22
N PHE A 232 -16.89 6.18 11.23
CA PHE A 232 -17.64 7.41 11.46
C PHE A 232 -16.89 8.29 12.43
N GLY A 233 -16.90 9.58 12.15
CA GLY A 233 -16.36 10.60 13.03
C GLY A 233 -17.05 11.93 12.81
N ILE A 234 -16.59 12.92 13.56
CA ILE A 234 -17.09 14.28 13.49
C ILE A 234 -16.11 15.13 12.69
N MET A 235 -16.57 15.69 11.58
CA MET A 235 -15.85 16.66 10.78
C MET A 235 -16.19 18.07 11.26
N GLU A 236 -15.20 18.81 11.71
CA GLU A 236 -15.32 20.17 12.21
C GLU A 236 -14.71 21.18 11.24
N PHE A 237 -15.57 22.05 10.71
CA PHE A 237 -15.20 23.22 9.92
C PHE A 237 -15.17 24.44 10.85
N ALA A 238 -13.98 24.95 11.14
CA ALA A 238 -13.80 26.13 11.99
C ALA A 238 -14.34 27.43 11.34
N GLN A 239 -14.41 27.44 10.00
CA GLN A 239 -14.89 28.53 9.18
C GLN A 239 -15.65 27.96 7.96
N ASP A 240 -16.44 28.80 7.30
CA ASP A 240 -17.11 28.43 6.06
C ASP A 240 -16.06 28.10 4.99
N ASP A 241 -16.21 26.97 4.30
CA ASP A 241 -15.38 26.64 3.15
C ASP A 241 -16.14 26.92 1.85
N ALA A 242 -15.73 27.98 1.14
CA ALA A 242 -16.40 28.42 -0.07
C ALA A 242 -16.27 27.43 -1.25
N VAL A 243 -15.22 26.60 -1.27
CA VAL A 243 -14.96 25.65 -2.36
C VAL A 243 -15.87 24.44 -2.23
N LEU A 244 -15.97 23.87 -1.03
CA LEU A 244 -16.86 22.76 -0.72
C LEU A 244 -18.30 23.22 -0.48
N LYS A 245 -18.53 24.53 -0.31
CA LYS A 245 -19.83 25.13 0.04
C LYS A 245 -20.40 24.56 1.34
N ILE A 246 -19.52 24.30 2.30
CA ILE A 246 -19.89 23.82 3.63
C ILE A 246 -19.74 24.96 4.63
N PRO A 247 -20.82 25.35 5.35
CA PRO A 247 -20.74 26.32 6.44
C PRO A 247 -19.87 25.84 7.59
N LYS A 248 -19.40 26.77 8.42
CA LYS A 248 -18.79 26.44 9.70
C LYS A 248 -19.74 25.59 10.55
N GLY A 249 -19.21 24.57 11.20
CA GLY A 249 -20.01 23.65 11.98
C GLY A 249 -19.39 22.27 12.12
N LYS A 250 -20.16 21.38 12.73
CA LYS A 250 -19.78 19.99 12.98
C LYS A 250 -20.77 19.05 12.33
N TYR A 251 -20.23 18.13 11.54
CA TYR A 251 -20.98 17.23 10.69
C TYR A 251 -20.52 15.80 10.94
N VAL A 252 -21.44 14.85 10.84
CA VAL A 252 -21.06 13.44 10.77
C VAL A 252 -20.40 13.19 9.43
N ALA A 253 -19.26 12.51 9.43
CA ALA A 253 -18.58 12.07 8.22
C ALA A 253 -18.24 10.58 8.28
N LEU A 254 -18.27 9.95 7.11
CA LEU A 254 -17.77 8.60 6.89
C LEU A 254 -16.43 8.68 6.18
N LEU A 255 -15.39 8.12 6.78
CA LEU A 255 -14.09 7.92 6.18
C LEU A 255 -13.85 6.42 5.95
N THR A 256 -13.42 6.07 4.75
CA THR A 256 -13.04 4.70 4.39
C THR A 256 -11.60 4.69 3.88
N HIS A 257 -10.88 3.64 4.22
CA HIS A 257 -9.51 3.38 3.78
C HIS A 257 -9.40 1.95 3.27
N SER A 258 -9.16 1.80 1.97
CA SER A 258 -8.89 0.51 1.34
C SER A 258 -8.31 0.71 -0.06
N GLY A 259 -7.92 -0.39 -0.71
CA GLY A 259 -7.47 -0.37 -2.09
C GLY A 259 -8.15 -1.39 -2.98
N SER A 260 -7.37 -1.93 -3.91
CA SER A 260 -7.86 -2.76 -5.00
C SER A 260 -7.93 -4.26 -4.64
N ARG A 261 -7.78 -4.55 -3.34
CA ARG A 261 -7.90 -5.89 -2.75
C ARG A 261 -6.96 -6.89 -3.41
N GLY A 262 -7.29 -8.17 -3.29
CA GLY A 262 -6.48 -9.24 -3.84
C GLY A 262 -6.33 -9.18 -5.37
N MET A 263 -7.14 -8.40 -6.10
CA MET A 263 -6.89 -8.17 -7.53
C MET A 263 -5.61 -7.35 -7.73
N GLY A 264 -5.53 -6.15 -7.16
CA GLY A 264 -4.36 -5.30 -7.36
C GLY A 264 -3.10 -5.87 -6.75
N ALA A 265 -3.19 -6.57 -5.63
CA ALA A 265 -2.06 -7.30 -5.07
C ALA A 265 -1.50 -8.38 -6.02
N THR A 266 -2.40 -9.09 -6.71
CA THR A 266 -2.01 -10.09 -7.72
C THR A 266 -1.36 -9.42 -8.93
N ILE A 267 -1.89 -8.28 -9.39
CA ILE A 267 -1.31 -7.47 -10.48
C ILE A 267 0.07 -6.95 -10.08
N ALA A 268 0.20 -6.33 -8.91
CA ALA A 268 1.46 -5.78 -8.39
C ALA A 268 2.53 -6.87 -8.28
N GLY A 269 2.20 -8.02 -7.70
CA GLY A 269 3.12 -9.15 -7.57
C GLY A 269 3.59 -9.70 -8.91
N HIS A 270 2.67 -9.83 -9.87
CA HIS A 270 2.97 -10.31 -11.23
C HIS A 270 3.94 -9.38 -11.97
N TYR A 271 3.60 -8.10 -12.09
CA TYR A 271 4.41 -7.15 -12.84
C TYR A 271 5.69 -6.74 -12.11
N THR A 272 5.73 -6.78 -10.77
CA THR A 272 7.00 -6.65 -10.02
C THR A 272 7.97 -7.77 -10.37
N LYS A 273 7.48 -9.00 -10.47
CA LYS A 273 8.33 -10.14 -10.82
C LYS A 273 8.88 -9.97 -12.24
N ILE A 274 8.01 -9.63 -13.19
CA ILE A 274 8.43 -9.35 -14.58
C ILE A 274 9.45 -8.21 -14.62
N ALA A 275 9.19 -7.09 -13.94
CA ALA A 275 10.12 -5.97 -13.90
C ALA A 275 11.51 -6.38 -13.38
N LYS A 276 11.59 -7.21 -12.33
CA LYS A 276 12.88 -7.74 -11.83
C LYS A 276 13.56 -8.71 -12.78
N ASP A 277 12.78 -9.42 -13.59
CA ASP A 277 13.31 -10.35 -14.58
C ASP A 277 13.86 -9.59 -15.80
N GLU A 278 13.20 -8.52 -16.24
CA GLU A 278 13.59 -7.70 -17.41
C GLU A 278 14.62 -6.59 -17.09
N CYS A 279 14.44 -5.88 -15.97
CA CYS A 279 15.28 -4.76 -15.55
C CYS A 279 16.28 -5.25 -14.48
N LYS A 280 17.45 -5.69 -14.96
CA LYS A 280 18.54 -6.19 -14.11
C LYS A 280 19.21 -5.04 -13.36
N LEU A 281 18.69 -4.71 -12.18
CA LEU A 281 19.35 -3.78 -11.25
C LEU A 281 20.21 -4.52 -10.23
N PRO A 282 21.26 -3.88 -9.68
CA PRO A 282 22.02 -4.41 -8.55
C PRO A 282 21.09 -4.74 -7.36
N GLU A 283 21.47 -5.71 -6.52
CA GLU A 283 20.59 -6.24 -5.46
C GLU A 283 20.00 -5.14 -4.56
N VAL A 284 20.80 -4.10 -4.23
CA VAL A 284 20.36 -2.95 -3.43
C VAL A 284 19.17 -2.19 -4.04
N ALA A 285 19.05 -2.17 -5.37
CA ALA A 285 18.02 -1.46 -6.12
C ALA A 285 17.02 -2.41 -6.83
N LYS A 286 17.13 -3.72 -6.63
CA LYS A 286 16.29 -4.71 -7.33
C LYS A 286 14.79 -4.55 -7.11
N ASN A 287 14.38 -4.06 -5.94
CA ASN A 287 12.98 -3.74 -5.66
C ASN A 287 12.49 -2.46 -6.37
N LEU A 288 13.35 -1.77 -7.10
CA LEU A 288 13.04 -0.59 -7.92
C LEU A 288 13.15 -0.88 -9.42
N ALA A 289 13.18 -2.17 -9.79
CA ALA A 289 13.14 -2.59 -11.18
C ALA A 289 11.91 -2.01 -11.88
N TYR A 290 12.12 -1.52 -13.11
CA TYR A 290 11.18 -0.70 -13.84
C TYR A 290 10.91 -1.23 -15.24
N LEU A 291 9.76 -0.84 -15.80
CA LEU A 291 9.36 -1.15 -17.17
C LEU A 291 9.34 0.17 -17.96
N ASP A 292 9.89 0.16 -19.17
CA ASP A 292 9.80 1.29 -20.09
C ASP A 292 8.34 1.44 -20.55
N MET A 293 7.79 2.65 -20.42
CA MET A 293 6.43 2.96 -20.86
C MET A 293 6.22 2.80 -22.37
N ASN A 294 7.28 2.78 -23.20
CA ASN A 294 7.13 2.48 -24.64
C ASN A 294 7.07 0.96 -24.93
N SER A 295 7.37 0.12 -23.96
CA SER A 295 7.34 -1.34 -24.12
C SER A 295 5.93 -1.89 -23.95
N GLN A 296 5.67 -3.06 -24.54
CA GLN A 296 4.41 -3.78 -24.33
C GLN A 296 4.17 -4.05 -22.83
N LEU A 297 5.19 -4.51 -22.09
CA LEU A 297 5.07 -4.82 -20.66
C LEU A 297 4.76 -3.57 -19.82
N GLY A 298 5.37 -2.43 -20.16
CA GLY A 298 5.08 -1.15 -19.52
C GLY A 298 3.64 -0.72 -19.75
N GLN A 299 3.14 -0.81 -20.99
CA GLN A 299 1.76 -0.51 -21.34
C GLN A 299 0.76 -1.46 -20.65
N GLU A 300 1.04 -2.76 -20.64
CA GLU A 300 0.21 -3.74 -19.96
C GLU A 300 0.11 -3.46 -18.46
N TYR A 301 1.24 -3.20 -17.78
CA TYR A 301 1.20 -2.84 -16.36
C TYR A 301 0.45 -1.52 -16.14
N TRP A 302 0.68 -0.51 -16.98
CA TRP A 302 -0.02 0.77 -16.88
C TRP A 302 -1.53 0.61 -16.97
N MET A 303 -2.03 -0.17 -17.93
CA MET A 303 -3.45 -0.48 -18.07
C MET A 303 -3.98 -1.25 -16.85
N ALA A 304 -3.28 -2.31 -16.42
CA ALA A 304 -3.68 -3.11 -15.26
C ALA A 304 -3.71 -2.30 -13.95
N MET A 305 -2.73 -1.41 -13.77
CA MET A 305 -2.64 -0.51 -12.63
C MET A 305 -3.82 0.47 -12.61
N ASN A 306 -4.16 1.08 -13.74
CA ASN A 306 -5.31 1.98 -13.86
C ASN A 306 -6.64 1.24 -13.58
N LEU A 307 -6.82 0.03 -14.12
CA LEU A 307 -7.97 -0.82 -13.79
C LEU A 307 -8.08 -1.09 -12.28
N ALA A 308 -6.96 -1.40 -11.62
CA ALA A 308 -6.94 -1.60 -10.18
C ALA A 308 -7.28 -0.31 -9.41
N GLY A 309 -6.78 0.83 -9.86
CA GLY A 309 -7.16 2.15 -9.35
C GLY A 309 -8.67 2.38 -9.44
N ASP A 310 -9.25 2.25 -10.62
CA ASP A 310 -10.71 2.44 -10.83
C ASP A 310 -11.54 1.47 -9.99
N TYR A 311 -11.08 0.22 -9.88
CA TYR A 311 -11.74 -0.79 -9.05
C TYR A 311 -11.71 -0.42 -7.56
N ALA A 312 -10.60 0.11 -7.04
CA ALA A 312 -10.56 0.63 -5.67
C ALA A 312 -11.60 1.74 -5.48
N SER A 313 -11.69 2.70 -6.41
CA SER A 313 -12.72 3.75 -6.41
C SER A 313 -14.13 3.19 -6.30
N ALA A 314 -14.44 2.18 -7.12
CA ALA A 314 -15.75 1.54 -7.15
C ALA A 314 -16.10 0.84 -5.82
N CYS A 315 -15.11 0.23 -5.15
CA CYS A 315 -15.32 -0.36 -3.83
C CYS A 315 -15.77 0.71 -2.82
N HIS A 316 -15.10 1.86 -2.79
CA HIS A 316 -15.46 2.97 -1.91
C HIS A 316 -16.84 3.54 -2.28
N GLU A 317 -17.12 3.75 -3.56
CA GLU A 317 -18.42 4.24 -4.02
C GLU A 317 -19.57 3.34 -3.55
N ILE A 318 -19.44 2.02 -3.66
CA ILE A 318 -20.47 1.08 -3.20
C ILE A 318 -20.70 1.19 -1.68
N ILE A 319 -19.64 1.27 -0.89
CA ILE A 319 -19.74 1.41 0.58
C ILE A 319 -20.42 2.73 0.93
N HIS A 320 -19.98 3.84 0.35
CA HIS A 320 -20.52 5.17 0.61
C HIS A 320 -22.00 5.29 0.18
N ASN A 321 -22.37 4.76 -0.99
CA ASN A 321 -23.75 4.78 -1.47
C ASN A 321 -24.69 3.91 -0.61
N LYS A 322 -24.19 2.76 -0.11
CA LYS A 322 -24.96 1.93 0.84
C LYS A 322 -25.15 2.66 2.18
N MET A 323 -24.09 3.31 2.68
CA MET A 323 -24.14 4.11 3.92
C MET A 323 -25.10 5.29 3.82
N GLU A 324 -25.02 6.07 2.75
CA GLU A 324 -25.92 7.20 2.49
C GLU A 324 -27.39 6.76 2.53
N ARG A 325 -27.75 5.71 1.78
CA ARG A 325 -29.11 5.16 1.76
C ARG A 325 -29.56 4.61 3.12
N ALA A 326 -28.68 3.90 3.82
CA ALA A 326 -28.99 3.31 5.13
C ALA A 326 -29.22 4.37 6.22
N LEU A 327 -28.51 5.50 6.13
CA LEU A 327 -28.68 6.60 7.06
C LEU A 327 -29.87 7.49 6.69
N GLY A 328 -30.25 7.54 5.41
CA GLY A 328 -31.22 8.51 4.88
C GLY A 328 -30.63 9.92 4.85
N ALA A 329 -29.34 10.02 4.54
CA ALA A 329 -28.56 11.26 4.60
C ALA A 329 -28.34 11.84 3.20
N THR A 330 -27.98 13.12 3.15
CA THR A 330 -27.45 13.78 1.94
C THR A 330 -25.95 13.99 2.09
N ILE A 331 -25.16 13.67 1.07
CA ILE A 331 -23.73 14.00 1.05
C ILE A 331 -23.55 15.49 0.71
N LEU A 332 -22.94 16.25 1.62
CA LEU A 332 -22.58 17.66 1.43
C LEU A 332 -21.27 17.81 0.65
N ALA A 333 -20.29 16.96 0.92
CA ALA A 333 -19.05 16.89 0.16
C ALA A 333 -18.50 15.47 0.13
N LYS A 334 -17.85 15.14 -0.99
CA LYS A 334 -17.10 13.90 -1.18
C LYS A 334 -15.66 14.24 -1.55
N VAL A 335 -14.70 13.60 -0.89
CA VAL A 335 -13.27 13.75 -1.17
C VAL A 335 -12.64 12.37 -1.27
N GLU A 336 -11.81 12.16 -2.28
CA GLU A 336 -11.03 10.94 -2.44
C GLU A 336 -9.59 11.28 -2.82
N ASN A 337 -8.61 10.57 -2.26
CA ASN A 337 -7.22 10.75 -2.63
C ASN A 337 -6.47 9.42 -2.58
N HIS A 338 -5.79 9.07 -3.69
CA HIS A 338 -4.94 7.87 -3.73
C HIS A 338 -3.65 8.14 -2.98
N HIS A 339 -3.06 7.08 -2.45
CA HIS A 339 -1.75 7.16 -1.84
C HIS A 339 -0.76 6.06 -2.25
N ASN A 340 -1.19 5.08 -3.06
CA ASN A 340 -0.32 4.08 -3.68
C ASN A 340 -0.63 4.00 -5.18
N PHE A 341 -0.01 4.86 -5.98
CA PHE A 341 -0.31 4.93 -7.42
C PHE A 341 0.83 5.61 -8.21
N ALA A 342 0.73 5.57 -9.53
CA ALA A 342 1.59 6.35 -10.41
C ALA A 342 0.77 7.15 -11.43
N TRP A 343 1.20 8.37 -11.69
CA TRP A 343 0.53 9.30 -12.60
C TRP A 343 1.49 9.80 -13.65
N LYS A 344 0.95 10.10 -14.83
CA LYS A 344 1.65 10.86 -15.84
C LYS A 344 1.40 12.34 -15.57
N GLU A 345 2.45 13.09 -15.25
CA GLU A 345 2.36 14.49 -14.84
C GLU A 345 3.39 15.34 -15.58
N ILE A 346 3.18 16.65 -15.60
CA ILE A 346 4.18 17.62 -16.05
C ILE A 346 4.92 18.15 -14.82
N TRP A 347 6.23 17.93 -14.77
CA TRP A 347 7.11 18.48 -13.73
C TRP A 347 8.22 19.30 -14.38
N LYS A 348 8.33 20.59 -14.03
CA LYS A 348 9.27 21.54 -14.65
C LYS A 348 9.26 21.56 -16.18
N GLY A 349 8.08 21.35 -16.77
CA GLY A 349 7.88 21.35 -18.22
C GLY A 349 8.13 20.01 -18.92
N GLU A 350 8.56 18.97 -18.20
CA GLU A 350 8.77 17.62 -18.75
C GLU A 350 7.64 16.66 -18.34
N GLU A 351 7.20 15.81 -19.26
CA GLU A 351 6.30 14.69 -18.94
C GLU A 351 7.08 13.59 -18.20
N VAL A 352 6.59 13.23 -17.01
CA VAL A 352 7.21 12.27 -16.11
C VAL A 352 6.18 11.29 -15.57
N ILE A 353 6.65 10.14 -15.09
CA ILE A 353 5.82 9.20 -14.33
C ILE A 353 6.11 9.40 -12.84
N VAL A 354 5.16 9.97 -12.12
CA VAL A 354 5.27 10.25 -10.68
C VAL A 354 4.68 9.10 -9.90
N HIS A 355 5.53 8.40 -9.15
CA HIS A 355 5.16 7.34 -8.23
C HIS A 355 4.94 7.95 -6.85
N ARG A 356 3.82 7.63 -6.21
CA ARG A 356 3.59 7.96 -4.81
C ARG A 356 3.24 6.68 -4.05
N LYS A 357 3.96 6.41 -2.98
CA LYS A 357 3.75 5.26 -2.10
C LYS A 357 3.62 5.73 -0.68
N GLY A 358 2.43 5.63 -0.10
CA GLY A 358 2.07 6.35 1.11
C GLY A 358 2.25 7.86 0.98
N ALA A 359 1.95 8.44 -0.18
CA ALA A 359 1.97 9.88 -0.39
C ALA A 359 0.85 10.25 -1.37
N THR A 360 0.25 11.42 -1.22
CA THR A 360 -0.96 11.78 -1.95
C THR A 360 -0.76 13.03 -2.81
N PRO A 361 -1.44 13.17 -3.97
CA PRO A 361 -1.41 14.40 -4.74
C PRO A 361 -1.87 15.62 -3.90
N ALA A 362 -1.08 16.67 -3.94
CA ALA A 362 -1.29 17.95 -3.25
C ALA A 362 -1.00 19.13 -4.19
N GLY A 363 -1.37 18.99 -5.46
CA GLY A 363 -1.41 20.11 -6.41
C GLY A 363 -2.28 21.26 -5.89
N LYS A 364 -2.07 22.48 -6.40
CA LYS A 364 -2.78 23.66 -5.92
C LYS A 364 -4.30 23.47 -6.00
N GLY A 365 -4.97 23.53 -4.84
CA GLY A 365 -6.42 23.36 -4.73
C GLY A 365 -6.92 21.91 -4.68
N VAL A 366 -6.05 20.92 -4.86
CA VAL A 366 -6.43 19.49 -4.80
C VAL A 366 -6.79 19.14 -3.35
N MET A 367 -7.98 18.57 -3.15
CA MET A 367 -8.45 18.13 -1.84
C MET A 367 -7.88 16.75 -1.49
N GLY A 368 -7.61 16.52 -0.20
CA GLY A 368 -7.24 15.22 0.33
C GLY A 368 -7.58 15.09 1.81
N ILE A 369 -7.52 13.89 2.35
CA ILE A 369 -7.67 13.62 3.79
C ILE A 369 -6.41 12.90 4.28
N ILE A 370 -5.85 13.40 5.38
CA ILE A 370 -4.67 12.84 6.05
C ILE A 370 -5.12 12.33 7.42
N PRO A 371 -5.44 11.03 7.58
CA PRO A 371 -5.84 10.46 8.87
C PRO A 371 -4.66 10.34 9.83
N GLY A 372 -4.97 10.44 11.12
CA GLY A 372 -4.04 10.13 12.20
C GLY A 372 -4.02 8.64 12.51
N SER A 373 -4.87 8.21 13.44
CA SER A 373 -5.07 6.84 13.87
C SER A 373 -6.53 6.66 14.31
N MET A 374 -6.92 5.47 14.77
CA MET A 374 -8.28 5.27 15.28
C MET A 374 -8.67 6.16 16.47
N THR A 375 -7.73 6.84 17.14
CA THR A 375 -8.02 7.83 18.20
C THR A 375 -7.49 9.22 17.91
N ALA A 376 -6.46 9.36 17.06
CA ALA A 376 -5.90 10.65 16.69
C ALA A 376 -6.71 11.30 15.56
N PRO A 377 -6.77 12.64 15.50
CA PRO A 377 -7.55 13.33 14.48
C PRO A 377 -6.99 13.09 13.07
N GLY A 378 -7.88 13.17 12.07
CA GLY A 378 -7.51 13.36 10.68
C GLY A 378 -7.72 14.81 10.24
N PHE A 379 -7.13 15.18 9.11
CA PHE A 379 -7.21 16.54 8.57
C PHE A 379 -7.65 16.53 7.12
N LEU A 380 -8.78 17.16 6.84
CA LEU A 380 -9.17 17.50 5.48
C LEU A 380 -8.27 18.65 5.03
N VAL A 381 -7.58 18.46 3.92
CA VAL A 381 -6.53 19.37 3.45
C VAL A 381 -6.74 19.79 2.01
N ARG A 382 -6.11 20.90 1.65
CA ARG A 382 -6.03 21.42 0.28
C ARG A 382 -4.57 21.64 -0.10
N GLY A 383 -4.13 21.05 -1.20
CA GLY A 383 -2.76 21.17 -1.69
C GLY A 383 -2.37 22.60 -2.05
N LYS A 384 -1.13 22.97 -1.76
CA LYS A 384 -0.52 24.25 -2.13
C LYS A 384 0.16 24.22 -3.50
N GLY A 385 0.46 23.02 -4.02
CA GLY A 385 1.19 22.83 -5.27
C GLY A 385 2.68 23.13 -5.14
N GLU A 386 3.31 22.67 -4.05
CA GLU A 386 4.75 22.82 -3.85
C GLU A 386 5.52 21.94 -4.86
N GLU A 387 6.22 22.57 -5.79
CA GLU A 387 6.90 21.91 -6.91
C GLU A 387 8.07 21.02 -6.44
N ASN A 388 8.76 21.41 -5.36
CA ASN A 388 9.84 20.61 -4.77
C ASN A 388 9.33 19.32 -4.13
N ALA A 389 8.08 19.31 -3.66
CA ALA A 389 7.39 18.10 -3.20
C ALA A 389 6.75 17.32 -4.37
N ILE A 390 6.96 17.74 -5.62
CA ILE A 390 6.30 17.17 -6.80
C ILE A 390 4.78 17.19 -6.60
N ASN A 391 4.26 18.33 -6.10
CA ASN A 391 2.85 18.53 -5.80
C ASN A 391 2.27 17.40 -4.95
N SER A 392 2.93 17.03 -3.85
CA SER A 392 2.54 15.89 -3.01
C SER A 392 2.55 16.22 -1.52
N ALA A 393 1.84 15.43 -0.73
CA ALA A 393 1.77 15.52 0.73
C ALA A 393 1.73 14.13 1.38
N SER A 394 1.84 14.08 2.72
CA SER A 394 1.67 12.86 3.51
C SER A 394 0.31 12.20 3.24
N HIS A 395 0.24 10.88 3.42
CA HIS A 395 -1.02 10.13 3.34
C HIS A 395 -1.64 9.85 4.71
N GLY A 396 -0.90 10.00 5.81
CA GLY A 396 -1.40 9.76 7.16
C GLY A 396 -0.35 10.09 8.22
N ALA A 397 -0.47 9.52 9.41
CA ALA A 397 0.54 9.69 10.48
C ALA A 397 1.85 8.93 10.21
N GLY A 398 1.79 7.82 9.47
CA GLY A 398 2.92 6.89 9.32
C GLY A 398 3.21 6.09 10.60
N ARG A 399 3.87 4.94 10.44
CA ARG A 399 4.18 4.05 11.56
C ARG A 399 5.45 4.52 12.27
N GLN A 400 5.47 4.42 13.60
CA GLN A 400 6.68 4.59 14.41
C GLN A 400 7.28 3.25 14.86
N MET A 401 6.54 2.16 14.69
CA MET A 401 7.03 0.80 14.97
C MET A 401 6.44 -0.22 13.99
N SER A 402 7.20 -1.29 13.74
CA SER A 402 6.72 -2.41 12.92
C SER A 402 5.50 -3.10 13.54
N ARG A 403 4.72 -3.80 12.71
CA ARG A 403 3.58 -4.61 13.18
C ARG A 403 3.99 -5.63 14.25
N THR A 404 5.14 -6.28 14.07
CA THR A 404 5.71 -7.23 15.03
C THR A 404 6.05 -6.57 16.36
N GLN A 405 6.64 -5.37 16.33
CA GLN A 405 6.94 -4.61 17.56
C GLN A 405 5.66 -4.17 18.27
N ALA A 406 4.66 -3.69 17.53
CA ALA A 406 3.36 -3.29 18.10
C ALA A 406 2.68 -4.47 18.81
N ILE A 407 2.57 -5.63 18.16
CA ILE A 407 1.99 -6.85 18.75
C ILE A 407 2.75 -7.29 20.01
N LYS A 408 4.08 -7.11 20.03
CA LYS A 408 4.92 -7.53 21.14
C LYS A 408 4.85 -6.58 22.35
N ASN A 409 4.74 -5.27 22.09
CA ASN A 409 4.95 -4.24 23.10
C ASN A 409 3.64 -3.57 23.58
N ILE A 410 2.53 -3.74 22.87
CA ILE A 410 1.25 -3.11 23.21
C ILE A 410 0.28 -4.18 23.75
N THR A 411 -0.35 -3.89 24.88
CA THR A 411 -1.36 -4.78 25.46
C THR A 411 -2.77 -4.39 25.04
N LYS A 412 -3.70 -5.36 25.04
CA LYS A 412 -5.13 -5.10 24.79
C LYS A 412 -5.74 -4.14 25.82
N THR A 413 -5.22 -4.13 27.05
CA THR A 413 -5.69 -3.24 28.11
C THR A 413 -5.32 -1.80 27.83
N GLU A 414 -4.07 -1.53 27.42
CA GLU A 414 -3.63 -0.18 27.02
C GLU A 414 -4.42 0.33 25.82
N MET A 415 -4.60 -0.51 24.80
CA MET A 415 -5.41 -0.18 23.63
C MET A 415 -6.87 0.14 24.00
N LYS A 416 -7.47 -0.65 24.90
CA LYS A 416 -8.83 -0.39 25.39
C LYS A 416 -8.92 0.91 26.19
N SER A 417 -7.92 1.20 27.03
CA SER A 417 -7.87 2.43 27.83
C SER A 417 -7.85 3.65 26.94
N ILE A 418 -6.95 3.71 25.95
CA ILE A 418 -6.85 4.89 25.08
C ILE A 418 -8.12 5.12 24.26
N LEU A 419 -8.79 4.04 23.82
CA LEU A 419 -10.05 4.12 23.09
C LEU A 419 -11.15 4.71 23.97
N GLN A 420 -11.21 4.30 25.24
CA GLN A 420 -12.14 4.86 26.22
C GLN A 420 -11.86 6.33 26.51
N ASP A 421 -10.59 6.69 26.68
CA ASP A 421 -10.16 8.08 26.95
C ASP A 421 -10.56 9.04 25.83
N HIS A 422 -10.61 8.55 24.58
CA HIS A 422 -11.01 9.33 23.40
C HIS A 422 -12.49 9.16 23.01
N GLY A 423 -13.23 8.31 23.73
CA GLY A 423 -14.63 8.01 23.42
C GLY A 423 -14.82 7.36 22.04
N VAL A 424 -13.92 6.43 21.68
CA VAL A 424 -13.95 5.72 20.40
C VAL A 424 -14.46 4.29 20.61
N THR A 425 -15.51 3.94 19.87
CA THR A 425 -15.96 2.55 19.75
C THR A 425 -15.19 1.85 18.64
N LEU A 426 -14.48 0.77 18.98
CA LEU A 426 -13.77 -0.06 18.01
C LEU A 426 -14.49 -1.40 17.77
N ILE A 427 -14.55 -1.82 16.51
CA ILE A 427 -15.04 -3.12 16.07
C ILE A 427 -13.93 -3.82 15.30
N GLY A 428 -13.40 -4.91 15.87
CA GLY A 428 -12.27 -5.65 15.31
C GLY A 428 -10.91 -5.01 15.66
N ALA A 429 -10.01 -5.03 14.67
CA ALA A 429 -8.60 -4.60 14.73
C ALA A 429 -7.66 -5.50 15.56
N GLY A 430 -6.45 -5.64 15.05
CA GLY A 430 -5.31 -6.22 15.77
C GLY A 430 -4.53 -5.18 16.57
N LEU A 431 -3.65 -5.66 17.45
CA LEU A 431 -2.72 -4.81 18.22
C LEU A 431 -1.67 -4.12 17.33
N ASP A 432 -1.44 -4.66 16.13
CA ASP A 432 -0.57 -4.04 15.13
C ASP A 432 -1.11 -2.71 14.61
N GLU A 433 -2.40 -2.44 14.76
CA GLU A 433 -3.04 -1.19 14.35
C GLU A 433 -3.39 -0.28 15.53
N ALA A 434 -2.92 -0.61 16.75
CA ALA A 434 -3.14 0.21 17.93
C ALA A 434 -2.60 1.66 17.74
N PRO A 435 -3.26 2.70 18.31
CA PRO A 435 -2.83 4.09 18.12
C PRO A 435 -1.37 4.38 18.47
N MET A 436 -0.77 3.66 19.43
CA MET A 436 0.63 3.86 19.83
C MET A 436 1.62 3.43 18.74
N ALA A 437 1.17 2.65 17.74
CA ALA A 437 2.02 2.20 16.66
C ALA A 437 2.30 3.30 15.60
N TYR A 438 1.57 4.41 15.67
CA TYR A 438 1.57 5.51 14.72
C TYR A 438 2.26 6.75 15.28
N LYS A 439 2.91 7.55 14.42
CA LYS A 439 3.52 8.83 14.83
C LYS A 439 2.44 9.81 15.30
N ASP A 440 2.85 10.88 15.96
CA ASP A 440 1.95 12.00 16.27
C ASP A 440 1.58 12.74 14.98
N ILE A 441 0.31 12.66 14.60
CA ILE A 441 -0.22 13.32 13.41
C ILE A 441 -0.01 14.83 13.43
N ASN A 442 0.02 15.47 14.60
CA ASN A 442 0.21 16.92 14.68
C ASN A 442 1.63 17.33 14.25
N GLN A 443 2.65 16.53 14.61
CA GLN A 443 4.03 16.74 14.15
C GLN A 443 4.15 16.54 12.64
N VAL A 444 3.45 15.54 12.09
CA VAL A 444 3.39 15.30 10.64
C VAL A 444 2.75 16.51 9.93
N MET A 445 1.66 17.05 10.46
CA MET A 445 0.99 18.24 9.89
C MET A 445 1.84 19.51 10.03
N GLU A 446 2.52 19.69 11.15
CA GLU A 446 3.44 20.82 11.36
C GLU A 446 4.60 20.80 10.36
N ALA A 447 5.15 19.63 10.07
CA ALA A 447 6.24 19.45 9.13
C ALA A 447 5.87 19.61 7.64
N GLN A 448 4.58 19.76 7.30
CA GLN A 448 4.10 19.92 5.92
C GLN A 448 3.21 21.15 5.72
N GLN A 449 3.35 22.17 6.56
CA GLN A 449 2.59 23.43 6.41
C GLN A 449 2.80 24.09 5.05
N ASP A 450 3.95 23.89 4.40
CA ASP A 450 4.23 24.40 3.06
C ASP A 450 3.55 23.59 1.94
N LEU A 451 3.11 22.36 2.24
CA LEU A 451 2.52 21.45 1.25
C LEU A 451 1.00 21.57 1.16
N VAL A 452 0.35 21.86 2.28
CA VAL A 452 -1.12 21.84 2.40
C VAL A 452 -1.66 22.92 3.33
N ASP A 453 -2.89 23.34 3.06
CA ASP A 453 -3.74 24.09 4.00
C ASP A 453 -4.73 23.15 4.67
N VAL A 454 -4.93 23.29 5.98
CA VAL A 454 -5.97 22.55 6.73
C VAL A 454 -7.33 23.22 6.50
N VAL A 455 -8.28 22.44 6.02
CA VAL A 455 -9.67 22.87 5.74
C VAL A 455 -10.59 22.51 6.90
N ALA A 456 -10.49 21.29 7.42
CA ALA A 456 -11.32 20.80 8.51
C ALA A 456 -10.62 19.69 9.30
N LYS A 457 -11.07 19.47 10.53
CA LYS A 457 -10.56 18.43 11.43
C LYS A 457 -11.57 17.29 11.56
N PHE A 458 -11.12 16.06 11.32
CA PHE A 458 -11.91 14.85 11.54
C PHE A 458 -11.54 14.21 12.87
N THR A 459 -12.53 13.91 13.71
CA THR A 459 -12.33 13.22 15.00
C THR A 459 -13.04 11.86 14.95
N PRO A 460 -12.31 10.73 14.94
CA PRO A 460 -12.91 9.39 14.93
C PRO A 460 -13.82 9.14 16.14
N LYS A 461 -14.91 8.39 15.94
CA LYS A 461 -15.85 8.00 17.02
C LYS A 461 -16.25 6.52 16.96
N LEU A 462 -16.38 5.97 15.77
CA LEU A 462 -16.72 4.56 15.57
C LEU A 462 -15.86 4.02 14.44
N VAL A 463 -14.98 3.09 14.76
CA VAL A 463 -14.00 2.52 13.83
C VAL A 463 -14.26 1.03 13.66
N ARG A 464 -14.26 0.56 12.42
CA ARG A 464 -14.28 -0.87 12.09
C ARG A 464 -13.09 -1.25 11.24
N MET A 465 -12.44 -2.34 11.62
CA MET A 465 -11.30 -2.96 10.92
C MET A 465 -11.47 -4.48 10.89
N ALA A 466 -10.57 -5.19 10.20
CA ALA A 466 -10.52 -6.65 10.24
C ALA A 466 -10.10 -7.17 11.63
N ASP A 467 -10.69 -8.27 12.07
CA ASP A 467 -10.48 -8.89 13.40
C ASP A 467 -9.63 -10.17 13.36
N ASP A 468 -9.28 -10.65 12.16
CA ASP A 468 -8.65 -11.94 11.91
C ASP A 468 -7.11 -11.90 11.87
N GLY A 469 -6.51 -10.71 11.99
CA GLY A 469 -5.06 -10.51 11.82
C GLY A 469 -4.61 -10.79 10.38
N SER A 470 -5.52 -10.79 9.41
CA SER A 470 -5.18 -10.91 7.99
C SER A 470 -4.29 -9.74 7.57
N ARG A 471 -3.26 -10.06 6.78
CA ARG A 471 -2.43 -9.05 6.13
C ARG A 471 -3.27 -8.30 5.09
N GLU A 472 -2.81 -7.11 4.70
CA GLU A 472 -3.27 -6.44 3.48
C GLU A 472 -3.24 -7.47 2.33
N ASP A 473 -4.31 -7.48 1.51
CA ASP A 473 -4.52 -8.51 0.47
C ASP A 473 -3.41 -8.54 -0.58
#